data_AF-A0A7G9S1L0-F1
#
_entry.id   AF-A0A7G9S1L0-F1
#
_cell.length_a   1.000
_cell.length_b   1.000
_cell.length_c   1.000
_cell.angle_alpha   90.00
_cell.angle_beta   90.00
_cell.angle_gamma   90.00
#
_symmetry.space_group_name_H-M   'P 1'
#
loop_
_entity.id
_entity.type
_entity.pdbx_description
1 polymer ?
#
loop_
_entity_poly.entity_id
_entity_poly.type
_entity_poly.pdbx_seq_one_letter_code
_entity_poly.pdbx_strand_id
1 'polypeptide(L)'
;MKKSKLLLISWILGALYFGYIVAYATGAISGTDGAEQAGAALAVTLMFPHIVCVGLATLFNILGWSMNKKGFALTGGILYAVSMVLFPIYFMFVLVQTILSFVGYAKMKKTVIA
;
A
#
# COMPACT_ATOMS: atom_id res chain seq x y z
N MET A 1 -21.60 1.52 13.50
CA MET A 1 -21.12 0.38 12.67
C MET A 1 -19.88 -0.25 13.29
N LYS A 2 -19.81 -1.57 13.42
CA LYS A 2 -18.63 -2.26 13.94
C LYS A 2 -17.47 -2.14 12.94
N LYS A 3 -16.31 -1.64 13.41
CA LYS A 3 -15.10 -1.47 12.59
C LYS A 3 -14.51 -2.82 12.19
N SER A 4 -14.01 -2.92 10.96
CA SER A 4 -13.37 -4.13 10.45
C SER A 4 -11.98 -4.32 11.07
N LYS A 5 -11.78 -5.40 11.84
CA LYS A 5 -10.45 -5.75 12.38
C LYS A 5 -9.45 -6.11 11.27
N LEU A 6 -9.93 -6.65 10.15
CA LEU A 6 -9.09 -7.02 9.02
C LEU A 6 -8.50 -5.80 8.32
N LEU A 7 -9.34 -4.78 8.07
CA LEU A 7 -8.87 -3.53 7.48
C LEU A 7 -7.96 -2.76 8.45
N LEU A 8 -8.21 -2.85 9.76
CA LEU A 8 -7.30 -2.29 10.77
C LEU A 8 -5.88 -2.85 10.64
N ILE A 9 -5.76 -4.19 10.62
CA ILE A 9 -4.46 -4.85 10.46
C ILE A 9 -3.86 -4.51 9.09
N SER A 10 -4.68 -4.50 8.04
CA SER A 10 -4.24 -4.20 6.69
C SER A 10 -3.61 -2.81 6.56
N TRP A 11 -4.25 -1.77 7.10
CA TRP A 11 -3.71 -0.42 6.96
C TRP A 11 -2.50 -0.18 7.86
N ILE A 12 -2.43 -0.82 9.04
CA ILE A 12 -1.24 -0.75 9.90
C ILE A 12 -0.03 -1.33 9.18
N LEU A 13 -0.15 -2.53 8.60
CA LEU A 13 0.92 -3.15 7.81
C LEU A 13 1.30 -2.27 6.61
N GLY A 14 0.32 -1.66 5.95
CA GLY A 14 0.55 -0.72 4.85
C GLY A 14 1.31 0.52 5.26
N ALA A 15 0.92 1.14 6.37
CA ALA A 15 1.60 2.33 6.89
C ALA A 15 3.05 2.01 7.31
N LEU A 16 3.27 0.88 7.99
CA LEU A 16 4.61 0.43 8.36
C LEU A 16 5.48 0.19 7.12
N TYR A 17 4.95 -0.53 6.13
CA TYR A 17 5.69 -0.81 4.90
C TYR A 17 5.95 0.46 4.08
N PHE A 18 4.96 1.34 3.96
CA PHE A 18 5.11 2.61 3.25
C PHE A 18 6.18 3.49 3.91
N GLY A 19 6.19 3.58 5.24
CA GLY A 19 7.24 4.28 5.98
C GLY A 19 8.62 3.68 5.73
N TYR A 20 8.72 2.34 5.77
CA TYR A 20 9.96 1.62 5.48
C TYR A 20 10.48 1.89 4.06
N ILE A 21 9.64 1.71 3.02
CA ILE A 21 10.09 1.82 1.63
C ILE A 21 10.47 3.25 1.26
N VAL A 22 9.78 4.26 1.81
CA VAL A 22 10.17 5.67 1.64
C VAL A 22 11.51 5.94 2.29
N ALA A 23 11.71 5.53 3.56
CA ALA A 23 12.98 5.72 4.26
C ALA A 23 14.14 4.99 3.54
N TYR A 24 13.91 3.77 3.05
CA TYR A 24 14.87 3.01 2.27
C TYR A 24 15.23 3.71 0.96
N ALA A 25 14.24 4.16 0.18
CA ALA A 25 14.47 4.84 -1.09
C ALA A 25 15.22 6.17 -0.91
N THR A 26 14.88 6.96 0.12
CA THR A 26 15.60 8.19 0.43
C THR A 26 17.02 7.90 0.89
N GLY A 27 17.21 6.89 1.76
CA GLY A 27 18.51 6.51 2.27
C GLY A 27 19.45 5.96 1.20
N ALA A 28 18.92 5.23 0.21
CA ALA A 28 19.69 4.70 -0.92
C ALA A 28 20.32 5.82 -1.76
N ILE A 29 19.59 6.92 -1.98
CA ILE A 29 20.10 8.06 -2.75
C ILE A 29 21.02 8.94 -1.90
N SER A 30 20.67 9.20 -0.64
CA SER A 30 21.46 10.11 0.20
C SER A 30 22.73 9.51 0.77
N GLY A 31 22.88 8.18 0.74
CA GLY A 31 24.02 7.45 1.30
C GLY A 31 25.08 7.04 0.28
N THR A 32 24.97 7.48 -0.97
CA THR A 32 25.86 7.08 -2.08
C THR A 32 26.37 8.31 -2.84
N ASP A 33 27.54 8.18 -3.47
CA ASP A 33 28.20 9.28 -4.20
C ASP A 33 28.55 8.88 -5.65
N GLY A 34 28.67 9.88 -6.53
CA GLY A 34 29.17 9.71 -7.89
C GLY A 34 28.35 8.74 -8.75
N ALA A 35 29.00 7.75 -9.37
CA ALA A 35 28.33 6.79 -10.25
C ALA A 35 27.38 5.84 -9.51
N GLU A 36 27.65 5.54 -8.23
CA GLU A 36 26.79 4.69 -7.40
C GLU A 36 25.44 5.38 -7.14
N GLN A 37 25.47 6.69 -6.88
CA GLN A 37 24.28 7.51 -6.70
C GLN A 37 23.38 7.53 -7.95
N ALA A 38 23.98 7.59 -9.14
CA ALA A 38 23.23 7.49 -10.40
C ALA A 38 22.51 6.13 -10.52
N GLY A 39 23.19 5.04 -10.16
CA GLY A 39 22.58 3.70 -10.11
C GLY A 39 21.43 3.61 -9.09
N ALA A 40 21.62 4.15 -7.88
CA ALA A 40 20.60 4.20 -6.85
C ALA A 40 19.36 5.00 -7.29
N ALA A 41 19.57 6.18 -7.90
CA ALA A 41 18.49 7.02 -8.40
C ALA A 41 17.67 6.33 -9.51
N LEU A 42 18.33 5.61 -10.42
CA LEU A 42 17.66 4.82 -11.45
C LEU A 42 16.82 3.69 -10.84
N ALA A 43 17.36 2.96 -9.86
CA ALA A 43 16.63 1.90 -9.17
C ALA A 43 15.39 2.44 -8.43
N VAL A 44 15.53 3.56 -7.71
CA VAL A 44 14.41 4.22 -7.02
C VAL A 44 13.37 4.72 -8.02
N THR A 45 13.78 5.27 -9.16
CA THR A 45 12.85 5.73 -10.20
C THR A 45 12.02 4.59 -10.78
N LEU A 46 12.64 3.42 -11.01
CA LEU A 46 11.93 2.23 -11.48
C LEU A 46 10.92 1.71 -10.43
N MET A 47 11.26 1.80 -9.14
CA MET A 47 10.41 1.39 -8.02
C MET A 47 9.36 2.44 -7.65
N PHE A 48 9.53 3.70 -8.06
CA PHE A 48 8.65 4.81 -7.72
C PHE A 48 7.15 4.57 -7.98
N PRO A 49 6.72 4.04 -9.14
CA PRO A 49 5.30 3.75 -9.36
C PRO A 49 4.73 2.75 -8.35
N HIS A 50 5.53 1.78 -7.88
CA HIS A 50 5.12 0.88 -6.79
C HIS A 50 4.93 1.66 -5.47
N ILE A 51 5.87 2.53 -5.09
CA ILE A 51 5.79 3.34 -3.86
C ILE A 51 4.52 4.20 -3.86
N VAL A 52 4.22 4.86 -4.98
CA VAL A 52 3.02 5.70 -5.12
C VAL A 52 1.75 4.86 -4.95
N CYS A 53 1.67 3.70 -5.61
CA CYS A 53 0.52 2.81 -5.47
C CYS A 53 0.35 2.29 -4.03
N VAL A 54 1.45 1.94 -3.33
CA VAL A 54 1.41 1.52 -1.92
C VAL A 54 0.92 2.65 -1.01
N GLY A 55 1.39 3.88 -1.22
CA GLY A 55 0.95 5.04 -0.45
C GLY A 55 -0.55 5.32 -0.64
N LEU A 56 -1.02 5.34 -1.89
CA LEU A 56 -2.43 5.52 -2.19
C LEU A 56 -3.28 4.35 -1.66
N ALA A 57 -2.82 3.11 -1.84
CA ALA A 57 -3.50 1.93 -1.31
C ALA A 57 -3.68 2.03 0.21
N THR A 58 -2.62 2.42 0.93
CA THR A 58 -2.63 2.63 2.38
C THR A 58 -3.64 3.70 2.76
N LEU A 59 -3.64 4.85 2.07
CA LEU A 59 -4.59 5.94 2.30
C LEU A 59 -6.04 5.46 2.12
N PHE A 60 -6.36 4.81 1.00
CA PHE A 60 -7.69 4.29 0.75
C PHE A 60 -8.11 3.20 1.75
N ASN A 61 -7.17 2.40 2.25
CA ASN A 61 -7.42 1.42 3.30
C ASN A 61 -7.81 2.10 4.63
N ILE A 62 -7.06 3.13 5.03
CA ILE A 62 -7.35 3.97 6.20
C ILE A 62 -8.74 4.59 6.07
N LEU A 63 -9.06 5.20 4.92
CA LEU A 63 -10.36 5.80 4.65
C LEU A 63 -11.49 4.75 4.65
N GLY A 64 -11.27 3.58 4.04
CA GLY A 64 -12.22 2.47 4.02
C GLY A 64 -12.56 1.96 5.42
N TRP A 65 -11.55 1.84 6.29
CA TRP A 65 -11.72 1.47 7.69
C TRP A 65 -12.36 2.58 8.53
N SER A 66 -11.83 3.80 8.43
CA SER A 66 -12.26 4.98 9.22
C SER A 66 -13.68 5.44 8.87
N MET A 67 -14.09 5.30 7.61
CA MET A 67 -15.42 5.72 7.16
C MET A 67 -16.39 4.52 7.04
N ASN A 68 -15.93 3.27 7.24
CA ASN A 68 -16.70 2.06 6.93
C ASN A 68 -17.27 2.05 5.49
N LYS A 69 -16.57 2.67 4.54
CA LYS A 69 -17.00 2.74 3.13
C LYS A 69 -16.37 1.61 2.33
N LYS A 70 -17.22 0.71 1.84
CA LYS A 70 -16.80 -0.45 1.03
C LYS A 70 -15.97 -0.08 -0.20
N GLY A 71 -16.36 0.98 -0.91
CA GLY A 71 -15.65 1.43 -2.11
C GLY A 71 -14.17 1.69 -1.84
N PHE A 72 -13.86 2.45 -0.78
CA PHE A 72 -12.47 2.76 -0.42
C PHE A 72 -11.67 1.53 0.00
N ALA A 73 -12.27 0.59 0.73
CA ALA A 73 -11.60 -0.67 1.05
C ALA A 73 -11.25 -1.50 -0.21
N LEU A 74 -12.15 -1.52 -1.20
CA LEU A 74 -11.91 -2.19 -2.49
C LEU A 74 -10.81 -1.47 -3.30
N THR A 75 -10.89 -0.14 -3.42
CA THR A 75 -9.88 0.67 -4.11
C THR A 75 -8.50 0.46 -3.49
N GLY A 76 -8.38 0.45 -2.16
CA GLY A 76 -7.12 0.18 -1.47
C GLY A 76 -6.56 -1.21 -1.79
N GLY A 77 -7.40 -2.25 -1.75
CA GLY A 77 -7.00 -3.60 -2.13
C GLY A 77 -6.53 -3.73 -3.59
N ILE A 78 -7.24 -3.08 -4.53
CA ILE A 78 -6.85 -3.05 -5.95
C ILE A 78 -5.50 -2.33 -6.12
N LEU A 79 -5.28 -1.21 -5.44
CA LEU A 79 -4.03 -0.47 -5.55
C LEU A 79 -2.83 -1.25 -4.98
N TYR A 80 -3.01 -2.05 -3.92
CA TYR A 80 -1.97 -2.99 -3.50
C TYR A 80 -1.71 -4.09 -4.54
N ALA A 81 -2.75 -4.59 -5.22
CA ALA A 81 -2.57 -5.54 -6.29
C ALA A 81 -1.81 -4.94 -7.49
N VAL A 82 -2.15 -3.71 -7.87
CA VAL A 82 -1.45 -2.97 -8.93
C VAL A 82 0.01 -2.71 -8.54
N SER A 83 0.31 -2.38 -7.28
CA SER A 83 1.70 -2.18 -6.86
C SER A 83 2.53 -3.45 -7.00
N MET A 84 1.96 -4.64 -6.76
CA MET A 84 2.64 -5.92 -7.02
C MET A 84 3.01 -6.10 -8.50
N VAL A 85 2.17 -5.65 -9.43
CA VAL A 85 2.46 -5.75 -10.87
C VAL A 85 3.53 -4.75 -11.30
N LEU A 86 3.50 -3.53 -10.74
CA LEU A 86 4.46 -2.46 -11.08
C LEU A 86 5.88 -2.77 -10.61
N PHE A 87 6.04 -3.54 -9.53
CA PHE A 87 7.35 -3.99 -9.06
C PHE A 87 7.28 -5.38 -8.41
N PRO A 88 7.31 -6.47 -9.22
CA PRO A 88 7.05 -7.82 -8.76
C PRO A 88 8.02 -8.32 -7.68
N ILE A 89 9.25 -7.82 -7.67
CA ILE A 89 10.28 -8.22 -6.69
C ILE A 89 9.79 -7.95 -5.25
N TYR A 90 8.96 -6.92 -5.04
CA TYR A 90 8.49 -6.47 -3.72
C TYR A 90 7.08 -6.96 -3.37
N PHE A 91 6.51 -7.90 -4.15
CA PHE A 91 5.13 -8.36 -3.94
C PHE A 91 4.87 -8.90 -2.52
N MET A 92 5.87 -9.55 -1.92
CA MET A 92 5.76 -10.19 -0.61
C MET A 92 5.39 -9.20 0.52
N PHE A 93 5.82 -7.94 0.40
CA PHE A 93 5.54 -6.91 1.39
C PHE A 93 4.08 -6.42 1.36
N VAL A 94 3.41 -6.58 0.22
CA VAL A 94 2.03 -6.09 -0.01
C VAL A 94 1.00 -7.21 -0.11
N LEU A 95 1.42 -8.47 -0.21
CA LEU A 95 0.52 -9.60 -0.38
C LEU A 95 -0.47 -9.75 0.79
N VAL A 96 0.03 -9.75 2.04
CA VAL A 96 -0.81 -9.96 3.22
C VAL A 96 -1.89 -8.88 3.35
N GLN A 97 -1.50 -7.61 3.20
CA GLN A 97 -2.42 -6.48 3.23
C GLN A 97 -3.40 -6.48 2.05
N THR A 98 -3.00 -6.94 0.86
CA THR A 98 -3.91 -7.15 -0.27
C THR A 98 -5.03 -8.13 0.10
N ILE A 99 -4.66 -9.30 0.65
CA ILE A 99 -5.63 -10.33 1.06
C ILE A 99 -6.55 -9.79 2.16
N LEU A 100 -5.99 -9.16 3.20
CA LEU A 100 -6.76 -8.57 4.29
C LEU A 100 -7.72 -7.48 3.81
N SER A 101 -7.33 -6.69 2.81
CA SER A 101 -8.17 -5.67 2.18
C SER A 101 -9.38 -6.30 1.49
N PHE A 102 -9.17 -7.31 0.65
CA PHE A 102 -10.25 -7.98 -0.08
C PHE A 102 -11.19 -8.74 0.85
N VAL A 103 -10.65 -9.50 1.81
CA VAL A 103 -11.47 -10.21 2.81
C VAL A 103 -12.20 -9.20 3.71
N GLY A 104 -11.53 -8.12 4.10
CA GLY A 104 -12.12 -7.01 4.84
C GLY A 104 -13.31 -6.39 4.12
N TYR A 105 -13.15 -6.10 2.83
CA TYR A 105 -14.21 -5.60 1.94
C TYR A 105 -15.39 -6.59 1.85
N ALA A 106 -15.11 -7.88 1.61
CA ALA A 106 -16.13 -8.92 1.47
C ALA A 106 -16.99 -9.06 2.75
N LYS A 107 -16.38 -8.91 3.93
CA LYS A 107 -17.06 -9.02 5.23
C LYS A 107 -17.80 -7.76 5.67
N MET A 108 -17.59 -6.61 5.02
CA MET A 108 -18.38 -5.42 5.31
C MET A 108 -19.84 -5.64 4.86
N LYS A 109 -20.82 -5.05 5.56
CA LYS A 109 -22.22 -5.06 5.10
C LYS A 109 -22.40 -4.07 3.95
N LYS A 110 -23.23 -4.40 2.96
CA LYS A 110 -23.53 -3.49 1.85
C LYS A 110 -24.24 -2.26 2.44
N THR A 111 -23.65 -1.08 2.29
CA THR A 111 -24.37 0.16 2.58
C THR A 111 -25.38 0.32 1.46
N VAL A 112 -26.62 -0.09 1.69
CA VAL A 112 -27.74 0.30 0.83
C VAL A 112 -27.96 1.78 1.14
N ILE A 113 -27.60 2.64 0.18
CA ILE A 113 -28.04 4.03 0.21
C ILE A 113 -29.52 3.93 -0.16
N ALA A 114 -30.39 4.07 0.84
CA ALA A 114 -31.81 4.32 0.64
C ALA A 114 -32.01 5.80 0.30
#